data_AF-V5FCL7-F1
#
_entry.id   AF-V5FCL7-F1
#
_cell.length_a   1.000
_cell.length_b   1.000
_cell.length_c   1.000
_cell.angle_alpha   90.00
_cell.angle_beta   90.00
_cell.angle_gamma   90.00
#
_symmetry.space_group_name_H-M   'P 1'
#
loop_
_entity.id
_entity.type
_entity.pdbx_description
1 polymer ?
#
loop_
_entity_poly.entity_id
_entity_poly.type
_entity_poly.pdbx_seq_one_letter_code
_entity_poly.pdbx_strand_id
1 'polypeptide(L)'
;MGRSEETYDENLLVTVVLLRHYEELENETDERRHFLGSTSLLNAVAKFSGTGGLVEATSWLFLRQAIYVTLVLHEPLELRLQNYERSDAFQLRDDGSYMNVIVFLFAKILRYIYNGEEYPYNPLDWGFLQGEIESWHDSKPASFTPLNYCEADPDDGKAFPEFWMLSPAAAVGMQYYYGAMLLLTLHKPLTRSHGGFEASKAMRTAEVIAASYLTNIIGLAMSNDTVENAHFTASHFTCSYGYCLPHQTQRDGAIDYLKKIKRAMGWNTCGIVEALKSQWTELDELVRRPYVAS
;
A
#
# COMPACT_ATOMS: atom_id res chain seq x y z
N MET A 1 20.49 -18.29 25.00
CA MET A 1 20.02 -17.38 26.06
C MET A 1 19.58 -16.08 25.40
N GLY A 2 18.28 -15.77 25.40
CA GLY A 2 17.79 -14.51 24.87
C GLY A 2 18.26 -13.35 25.74
N ARG A 3 18.80 -12.29 25.14
CA ARG A 3 19.13 -11.04 25.86
C ARG A 3 17.84 -10.43 26.43
N SER A 4 17.91 -9.88 27.64
CA SER A 4 16.79 -9.17 28.29
C SER A 4 16.29 -8.02 27.40
N GLU A 5 14.98 -7.76 27.36
CA GLU A 5 14.37 -6.62 26.63
C GLU A 5 14.94 -5.25 27.06
N GLU A 6 15.51 -5.17 28.26
CA GLU A 6 16.21 -3.98 28.79
C GLU A 6 17.56 -3.72 28.11
N THR A 7 18.09 -4.67 27.34
CA THR A 7 19.41 -4.56 26.67
C THR A 7 19.32 -3.89 25.30
N TYR A 8 18.13 -3.72 24.74
CA TYR A 8 17.94 -3.15 23.40
C TYR A 8 17.75 -1.64 23.51
N ASP A 9 18.75 -0.90 23.05
CA ASP A 9 18.74 0.55 22.95
C ASP A 9 17.70 1.02 21.91
N GLU A 10 16.90 2.00 22.28
CA GLU A 10 15.96 2.70 21.39
C GLU A 10 16.66 3.23 20.14
N ASN A 11 17.89 3.74 20.30
CA ASN A 11 18.70 4.24 19.18
C ASN A 11 19.06 3.14 18.18
N LEU A 12 19.15 1.88 18.62
CA LEU A 12 19.46 0.77 17.72
C LEU A 12 18.33 0.56 16.73
N LEU A 13 17.07 0.52 17.19
CA LEU A 13 15.92 0.35 16.29
C LEU A 13 15.85 1.52 15.30
N VAL A 14 15.94 2.75 15.80
CA VAL A 14 15.93 3.97 14.98
C VAL A 14 17.00 3.89 13.90
N THR A 15 18.23 3.54 14.28
CA THR A 15 19.36 3.45 13.34
C THR A 15 19.11 2.40 12.26
N VAL A 16 18.69 1.19 12.64
CA VAL A 16 18.48 0.10 11.67
C VAL A 16 17.33 0.42 10.72
N VAL A 17 16.23 1.01 11.20
CA VAL A 17 15.09 1.40 10.33
C VAL A 17 15.47 2.54 9.38
N LEU A 18 16.27 3.52 9.83
CA LEU A 18 16.80 4.56 8.94
C LEU A 18 17.73 3.96 7.87
N LEU A 19 18.62 3.05 8.23
CA LEU A 19 19.47 2.35 7.26
C LEU A 19 18.65 1.51 6.28
N ARG A 20 17.55 0.89 6.73
CA ARG A 20 16.58 0.22 5.84
C ARG A 20 15.98 1.19 4.81
N HIS A 21 15.70 2.44 5.19
CA HIS A 21 15.19 3.42 4.24
C HIS A 21 16.20 3.74 3.13
N TYR A 22 17.51 3.77 3.44
CA TYR A 22 18.54 3.91 2.42
C TYR A 22 18.63 2.68 1.49
N GLU A 23 18.51 1.46 2.02
CA GLU A 23 18.46 0.23 1.19
C GLU A 23 17.31 0.29 0.16
N GLU A 24 16.14 0.75 0.59
CA GLU A 24 14.92 0.87 -0.21
C GLU A 24 15.03 1.95 -1.30
N LEU A 25 15.78 3.04 -1.04
CA LEU A 25 16.04 4.08 -2.02
C LEU A 25 17.01 3.64 -3.11
N GLU A 26 18.02 2.85 -2.75
CA GLU A 26 19.16 2.53 -3.61
C GLU A 26 18.84 1.46 -4.67
N ASN A 27 17.79 0.62 -4.48
CA ASN A 27 17.11 -0.31 -5.43
C ASN A 27 17.95 -1.27 -6.31
N GLU A 28 19.24 -1.04 -6.57
CA GLU A 28 20.06 -1.87 -7.45
C GLU A 28 20.58 -3.13 -6.74
N THR A 29 20.67 -3.10 -5.41
CA THR A 29 21.22 -4.20 -4.63
C THR A 29 20.44 -4.56 -3.36
N ASP A 30 19.24 -4.01 -3.09
CA ASP A 30 18.50 -4.11 -1.79
C ASP A 30 18.84 -5.41 -1.04
N GLU A 31 19.88 -5.36 -0.21
CA GLU A 31 20.45 -6.55 0.42
C GLU A 31 19.58 -6.99 1.60
N ARG A 32 18.55 -6.18 1.95
CA ARG A 32 17.56 -6.41 3.00
C ARG A 32 18.16 -6.74 4.36
N ARG A 33 19.41 -6.35 4.62
CA ARG A 33 20.11 -6.65 5.87
C ARG A 33 19.44 -5.92 7.02
N HIS A 34 19.14 -4.64 6.82
CA HIS A 34 18.48 -3.81 7.81
C HIS A 34 16.98 -4.12 7.90
N PHE A 35 16.37 -4.66 6.83
CA PHE A 35 15.01 -5.21 6.88
C PHE A 35 14.90 -6.38 7.86
N LEU A 36 15.70 -7.42 7.64
CA LEU A 36 15.71 -8.62 8.48
C LEU A 36 16.06 -8.30 9.94
N GLY A 37 17.01 -7.38 10.14
CA GLY A 37 17.37 -6.86 11.46
C GLY A 37 16.20 -6.16 12.15
N SER A 38 15.50 -5.27 11.46
CA SER A 38 14.35 -4.52 11.99
C SER A 38 13.17 -5.44 12.31
N THR A 39 12.84 -6.38 11.43
CA THR A 39 11.81 -7.40 11.67
C THR A 39 12.12 -8.21 12.92
N SER A 40 13.37 -8.68 13.06
CA SER A 40 13.80 -9.46 14.21
C SER A 40 13.69 -8.66 15.51
N LEU A 41 14.12 -7.39 15.52
CA LEU A 41 14.05 -6.52 16.70
C LEU A 41 12.60 -6.24 17.12
N LEU A 42 11.74 -5.85 16.18
CA LEU A 42 10.33 -5.52 16.47
C LEU A 42 9.50 -6.73 16.88
N ASN A 43 9.84 -7.92 16.37
CA ASN A 43 9.19 -9.16 16.80
C ASN A 43 9.67 -9.62 18.19
N ALA A 44 10.92 -9.32 18.55
CA ALA A 44 11.51 -9.71 19.83
C ALA A 44 11.16 -8.76 20.98
N VAL A 45 10.95 -7.47 20.71
CA VAL A 45 10.80 -6.43 21.74
C VAL A 45 9.46 -5.71 21.56
N ALA A 46 8.40 -6.28 22.12
CA ALA A 46 7.03 -5.80 21.91
C ALA A 46 6.80 -4.35 22.40
N LYS A 47 7.54 -3.89 23.41
CA LYS A 47 7.45 -2.52 23.93
C LYS A 47 7.73 -1.44 22.88
N PHE A 48 8.50 -1.77 21.84
CA PHE A 48 8.85 -0.82 20.78
C PHE A 48 7.64 -0.37 19.95
N SER A 49 6.52 -1.10 19.98
CA SER A 49 5.31 -0.78 19.21
C SER A 49 4.16 -0.22 20.04
N GLY A 50 4.37 0.09 21.33
CA GLY A 50 3.27 0.53 22.20
C GLY A 50 3.67 1.28 23.45
N THR A 51 4.76 2.05 23.42
CA THR A 51 5.23 2.85 24.57
C THR A 51 5.33 4.35 24.28
N GLY A 52 4.82 4.83 23.15
CA GLY A 52 4.95 6.24 22.78
C GLY A 52 6.30 6.60 22.16
N GLY A 53 6.46 7.88 21.85
CA GLY A 53 7.74 8.49 21.55
C GLY A 53 8.37 8.05 20.22
N LEU A 54 9.69 8.25 20.13
CA LEU A 54 10.45 8.07 18.89
C LEU A 54 10.48 6.61 18.42
N VAL A 55 10.56 5.68 19.37
CA VAL A 55 10.64 4.23 19.09
C VAL A 55 9.35 3.72 18.48
N GLU A 56 8.21 4.10 19.05
CA GLU A 56 6.92 3.71 18.48
C GLU A 56 6.72 4.33 17.11
N ALA A 57 7.04 5.61 16.93
CA ALA A 57 7.00 6.27 15.61
C ALA A 57 7.88 5.54 14.58
N THR A 58 9.06 5.07 15.00
CA THR A 58 9.97 4.26 14.20
C THR A 58 9.37 2.90 13.86
N SER A 59 8.66 2.26 14.79
CA SER A 59 7.97 0.99 14.52
C SER A 59 6.89 1.16 13.44
N TRP A 60 6.11 2.24 13.49
CA TRP A 60 5.12 2.57 12.46
C TRP A 60 5.75 2.85 11.09
N LEU A 61 6.91 3.52 11.05
CA LEU A 61 7.68 3.69 9.81
C LEU A 61 8.10 2.34 9.24
N PHE A 62 8.66 1.47 10.07
CA PHE A 62 9.07 0.14 9.62
C PHE A 62 7.89 -0.73 9.16
N LEU A 63 6.73 -0.66 9.81
CA LEU A 63 5.53 -1.38 9.35
C LEU A 63 5.17 -1.01 7.91
N ARG A 64 5.31 0.27 7.53
CA ARG A 64 5.09 0.70 6.14
C ARG A 64 6.14 0.12 5.19
N GLN A 65 7.41 0.05 5.59
CA GLN A 65 8.46 -0.62 4.81
C GLN A 65 8.19 -2.12 4.62
N ALA A 66 7.71 -2.81 5.66
CA ALA A 66 7.31 -4.21 5.59
C ALA A 66 6.07 -4.42 4.71
N ILE A 67 5.09 -3.52 4.79
CA ILE A 67 3.95 -3.50 3.87
C ILE A 67 4.43 -3.43 2.43
N TYR A 68 5.42 -2.60 2.11
CA TYR A 68 5.94 -2.46 0.75
C TYR A 68 6.60 -3.74 0.24
N VAL A 69 7.42 -4.39 1.09
CA VAL A 69 8.01 -5.70 0.76
C VAL A 69 6.92 -6.72 0.44
N THR A 70 5.88 -6.82 1.27
CA THR A 70 4.77 -7.75 1.01
C THR A 70 3.97 -7.38 -0.25
N LEU A 71 3.70 -6.09 -0.48
CA LEU A 71 2.89 -5.62 -1.61
C LEU A 71 3.60 -5.78 -2.96
N VAL A 72 4.90 -5.49 -3.02
CA VAL A 72 5.68 -5.44 -4.27
C VAL A 72 6.39 -6.76 -4.55
N LEU A 73 6.94 -7.40 -3.52
CA LEU A 73 7.70 -8.65 -3.66
C LEU A 73 6.86 -9.90 -3.37
N HIS A 74 5.60 -9.73 -2.96
CA HIS A 74 4.68 -10.83 -2.63
C HIS A 74 5.21 -11.76 -1.52
N GLU A 75 6.01 -11.22 -0.61
CA GLU A 75 6.56 -11.97 0.52
C GLU A 75 5.62 -11.90 1.75
N PRO A 76 5.49 -12.98 2.55
CA PRO A 76 4.66 -12.98 3.74
C PRO A 76 5.02 -11.85 4.72
N LEU A 77 4.01 -11.26 5.37
CA LEU A 77 4.24 -10.23 6.37
C LEU A 77 4.66 -10.89 7.70
N GLU A 78 5.96 -10.87 8.01
CA GLU A 78 6.53 -11.53 9.20
C GLU A 78 6.36 -10.73 10.51
N LEU A 79 5.96 -9.45 10.43
CA LEU A 79 5.76 -8.62 11.61
C LEU A 79 4.58 -9.10 12.48
N ARG A 80 4.82 -9.20 13.79
CA ARG A 80 3.80 -9.50 14.80
C ARG A 80 2.90 -8.28 15.03
N LEU A 81 1.84 -8.18 14.23
CA LEU A 81 0.86 -7.08 14.34
C LEU A 81 0.26 -6.93 15.75
N GLN A 82 0.17 -8.01 16.54
CA GLN A 82 -0.34 -7.97 17.92
C GLN A 82 0.47 -7.02 18.82
N ASN A 83 1.75 -6.74 18.49
CA ASN A 83 2.56 -5.78 19.23
C ASN A 83 2.04 -4.35 19.09
N TYR A 84 1.43 -4.01 17.95
CA TYR A 84 0.88 -2.68 17.67
C TYR A 84 -0.49 -2.47 18.33
N GLU A 85 -1.24 -3.52 18.67
CA GLU A 85 -2.57 -3.38 19.31
C GLU A 85 -2.54 -2.62 20.65
N ARG A 86 -1.35 -2.51 21.26
CA ARG A 86 -1.10 -1.74 22.50
C ARG A 86 -0.67 -0.30 22.23
N SER A 87 -0.60 0.12 20.98
CA SER A 87 -0.16 1.45 20.57
C SER A 87 -1.13 2.53 21.02
N ASP A 88 -0.57 3.69 21.39
CA ASP A 88 -1.34 4.89 21.70
C ASP A 88 -2.12 5.39 20.46
N ALA A 89 -1.73 4.99 19.25
CA ALA A 89 -2.45 5.29 18.01
C ALA A 89 -3.91 4.81 18.02
N PHE A 90 -4.26 3.81 18.83
CA PHE A 90 -5.63 3.33 19.00
C PHE A 90 -6.43 4.09 20.06
N GLN A 91 -5.78 4.93 20.87
CA GLN A 91 -6.40 5.71 21.95
C GLN A 91 -6.50 7.19 21.60
N LEU A 92 -5.50 7.70 20.89
CA LEU A 92 -5.43 9.09 20.46
C LEU A 92 -6.37 9.36 19.28
N ARG A 93 -6.68 10.65 19.07
CA ARG A 93 -7.64 11.12 18.05
C ARG A 93 -7.07 12.18 17.11
N ASP A 94 -5.75 12.26 17.00
CA ASP A 94 -5.08 13.10 16.00
C ASP A 94 -4.99 12.38 14.64
N ASP A 95 -4.71 13.15 13.59
CA ASP A 95 -4.65 12.63 12.22
C ASP A 95 -3.59 11.54 12.02
N GLY A 96 -2.45 11.63 12.73
CA GLY A 96 -1.38 10.65 12.67
C GLY A 96 -1.82 9.31 13.22
N SER A 97 -2.54 9.33 14.35
CA SER A 97 -3.15 8.15 14.95
C SER A 97 -4.20 7.51 14.03
N TYR A 98 -5.11 8.31 13.45
CA TYR A 98 -6.09 7.81 12.47
C TYR A 98 -5.43 7.19 11.24
N MET A 99 -4.35 7.79 10.72
CA MET A 99 -3.54 7.24 9.64
C MET A 99 -2.88 5.91 10.04
N ASN A 100 -2.28 5.82 11.23
CA ASN A 100 -1.65 4.58 11.70
C ASN A 100 -2.67 3.43 11.85
N VAL A 101 -3.90 3.73 12.28
CA VAL A 101 -4.98 2.71 12.35
C VAL A 101 -5.28 2.12 10.96
N ILE A 102 -5.44 2.93 9.91
CA ILE A 102 -5.70 2.38 8.57
C ILE A 102 -4.49 1.64 7.99
N VAL A 103 -3.26 2.07 8.30
CA VAL A 103 -2.03 1.32 7.97
C VAL A 103 -2.04 -0.06 8.63
N PHE A 104 -2.44 -0.13 9.91
CA PHE A 104 -2.55 -1.38 10.63
C PHE A 104 -3.62 -2.31 10.03
N LEU A 105 -4.81 -1.78 9.71
CA LEU A 105 -5.88 -2.56 9.07
C LEU A 105 -5.44 -3.06 7.68
N PHE A 106 -4.74 -2.23 6.90
CA PHE A 106 -4.15 -2.63 5.63
C PHE A 106 -3.15 -3.77 5.79
N ALA A 107 -2.28 -3.73 6.81
CA ALA A 107 -1.35 -4.81 7.13
C ALA A 107 -2.08 -6.12 7.48
N LYS A 108 -3.23 -6.05 8.18
CA LYS A 108 -4.07 -7.24 8.44
C LYS A 108 -4.59 -7.87 7.14
N ILE A 109 -5.02 -7.06 6.17
CA ILE A 109 -5.46 -7.53 4.85
C ILE A 109 -4.31 -8.21 4.11
N LEU A 110 -3.13 -7.60 4.06
CA LEU A 110 -1.96 -8.21 3.43
C LEU A 110 -1.57 -9.54 4.08
N ARG A 111 -1.53 -9.60 5.41
CA ARG A 111 -1.24 -10.84 6.13
C ARG A 111 -2.27 -11.92 5.80
N TYR A 112 -3.54 -11.55 5.68
CA TYR A 112 -4.58 -12.49 5.27
C TYR A 112 -4.38 -13.02 3.85
N ILE A 113 -3.98 -12.15 2.90
CA ILE A 113 -3.74 -12.53 1.50
C ILE A 113 -2.48 -13.40 1.35
N TYR A 114 -1.37 -13.03 2.00
CA TYR A 114 -0.04 -13.60 1.74
C TYR A 114 0.45 -14.61 2.80
N ASN A 115 -0.17 -14.69 3.97
CA ASN A 115 0.19 -15.67 5.03
C ASN A 115 -0.89 -16.77 5.20
N GLY A 116 -1.83 -16.90 4.26
CA GLY A 116 -3.04 -17.72 4.38
C GLY A 116 -2.83 -19.24 4.55
N GLU A 117 -1.62 -19.76 4.41
CA GLU A 117 -1.32 -21.17 4.72
C GLU A 117 -1.32 -21.46 6.24
N GLU A 118 -1.07 -20.45 7.09
CA GLU A 118 -1.10 -20.60 8.56
C GLU A 118 -2.50 -20.47 9.16
N TYR A 119 -3.46 -19.89 8.43
CA TYR A 119 -4.82 -19.63 8.90
C TYR A 119 -5.84 -19.98 7.80
N PRO A 120 -6.50 -21.15 7.85
CA PRO A 120 -7.38 -21.60 6.78
C PRO A 120 -8.49 -20.60 6.49
N TYR A 121 -8.60 -20.23 5.21
CA TYR A 121 -9.49 -19.23 4.66
C TYR A 121 -10.95 -19.37 5.16
N ASN A 122 -11.39 -18.46 6.03
CA ASN A 122 -12.81 -18.30 6.36
C ASN A 122 -13.38 -17.08 5.60
N PRO A 123 -14.36 -17.26 4.70
CA PRO A 123 -15.03 -16.15 4.01
C PRO A 123 -15.64 -15.10 4.94
N LEU A 124 -15.97 -15.48 6.20
CA LEU A 124 -16.41 -14.53 7.22
C LEU A 124 -15.30 -13.54 7.60
N ASP A 125 -14.03 -13.94 7.53
CA ASP A 125 -12.89 -13.06 7.82
C ASP A 125 -12.75 -11.98 6.74
N TRP A 126 -13.09 -12.29 5.47
CA TRP A 126 -13.07 -11.29 4.39
C TRP A 126 -14.10 -10.19 4.60
N GLY A 127 -15.33 -10.57 4.93
CA GLY A 127 -16.41 -9.62 5.25
C GLY A 127 -16.09 -8.81 6.50
N PHE A 128 -15.44 -9.42 7.49
CA PHE A 128 -14.97 -8.72 8.68
C PHE A 128 -13.89 -7.68 8.36
N LEU A 129 -12.85 -8.05 7.59
CA LEU A 129 -11.80 -7.12 7.15
C LEU A 129 -12.38 -5.95 6.37
N GLN A 130 -13.32 -6.22 5.45
CA GLN A 130 -14.01 -5.17 4.72
C GLN A 130 -14.80 -4.24 5.67
N GLY A 131 -15.54 -4.81 6.62
CA GLY A 131 -16.30 -4.04 7.61
C GLY A 131 -15.42 -3.17 8.52
N GLU A 132 -14.20 -3.62 8.87
CA GLU A 132 -13.25 -2.79 9.63
C GLU A 132 -12.78 -1.56 8.83
N ILE A 133 -12.50 -1.74 7.53
CA ILE A 133 -12.09 -0.63 6.63
C ILE A 133 -13.23 0.37 6.44
N GLU A 134 -14.46 -0.12 6.23
CA GLU A 134 -15.66 0.73 6.11
C GLU A 134 -15.92 1.51 7.40
N SER A 135 -15.86 0.84 8.56
CA SER A 135 -16.01 1.47 9.88
C SER A 135 -14.95 2.55 10.13
N TRP A 136 -13.69 2.29 9.74
CA TRP A 136 -12.64 3.31 9.82
C TRP A 136 -12.96 4.52 8.94
N HIS A 137 -13.40 4.30 7.70
CA HIS A 137 -13.71 5.37 6.77
C HIS A 137 -14.91 6.21 7.21
N ASP A 138 -15.92 5.59 7.83
CA ASP A 138 -17.10 6.27 8.33
C ASP A 138 -16.82 7.07 9.62
N SER A 139 -15.80 6.65 10.39
CA SER A 139 -15.38 7.30 11.63
C SER A 139 -14.24 8.32 11.47
N LYS A 140 -13.72 8.50 10.24
CA LYS A 140 -12.60 9.41 9.97
C LYS A 140 -12.94 10.87 10.32
N PRO A 141 -11.99 11.65 10.84
CA PRO A 141 -12.23 13.05 11.17
C PRO A 141 -12.37 13.91 9.91
N ALA A 142 -12.94 15.10 10.07
CA ALA A 142 -13.18 16.03 8.96
C ALA A 142 -11.90 16.45 8.21
N SER A 143 -10.73 16.37 8.86
CA SER A 143 -9.40 16.59 8.24
C SER A 143 -9.07 15.60 7.11
N PHE A 144 -9.75 14.45 7.06
CA PHE A 144 -9.62 13.44 6.00
C PHE A 144 -10.55 13.68 4.82
N THR A 145 -11.37 14.73 4.88
CA THR A 145 -12.15 15.18 3.74
C THR A 145 -11.36 16.24 2.98
N PRO A 146 -11.16 16.09 1.65
CA PRO A 146 -10.47 17.09 0.86
C PRO A 146 -11.24 18.42 0.85
N LEU A 147 -10.52 19.55 0.85
CA LEU A 147 -11.12 20.87 0.66
C LEU A 147 -11.73 21.04 -0.73
N ASN A 148 -11.10 20.40 -1.71
CA ASN A 148 -11.56 20.36 -3.08
C ASN A 148 -11.27 18.98 -3.68
N TYR A 149 -12.22 18.49 -4.46
CA TYR A 149 -12.10 17.27 -5.24
C TYR A 149 -12.44 17.58 -6.69
N CYS A 150 -11.51 17.29 -7.59
CA CYS A 150 -11.74 17.33 -9.03
C CYS A 150 -11.59 15.93 -9.60
N GLU A 151 -12.60 15.47 -10.33
CA GLU A 151 -12.59 14.14 -10.94
C GLU A 151 -11.58 14.08 -12.10
N ALA A 152 -11.02 12.89 -12.34
CA ALA A 152 -10.22 12.65 -13.54
C ALA A 152 -11.08 12.76 -14.79
N ASP A 153 -10.48 13.25 -15.87
CA ASP A 153 -11.07 13.26 -17.19
C ASP A 153 -10.00 12.82 -18.20
N PRO A 154 -9.77 11.51 -18.35
CA PRO A 154 -8.74 10.99 -19.24
C PRO A 154 -8.94 11.37 -20.71
N ASP A 155 -10.18 11.68 -21.13
CA ASP A 155 -10.52 12.12 -22.47
C ASP A 155 -10.13 13.58 -22.71
N ASP A 156 -10.18 14.44 -21.68
CA ASP A 156 -9.69 15.82 -21.66
C ASP A 156 -8.22 15.94 -21.20
N GLY A 157 -7.48 14.82 -21.19
CA GLY A 157 -6.07 14.80 -20.81
C GLY A 157 -5.78 14.86 -19.30
N LYS A 158 -6.80 14.90 -18.45
CA LYS A 158 -6.67 14.87 -16.98
C LYS A 158 -6.60 13.42 -16.49
N ALA A 159 -5.39 12.86 -16.49
CA ALA A 159 -5.15 11.45 -16.16
C ALA A 159 -5.70 11.02 -14.78
N PHE A 160 -5.51 11.84 -13.76
CA PHE A 160 -5.80 11.51 -12.36
C PHE A 160 -6.66 12.59 -11.71
N PRO A 161 -7.47 12.21 -10.69
CA PRO A 161 -8.24 13.17 -9.91
C PRO A 161 -7.34 14.05 -9.03
N GLU A 162 -7.85 15.21 -8.62
CA GLU A 162 -7.18 16.11 -7.68
C GLU A 162 -7.84 16.07 -6.29
N PHE A 163 -7.02 16.01 -5.25
CA PHE A 163 -7.43 16.00 -3.85
C PHE A 163 -6.64 17.03 -3.04
N TRP A 164 -7.29 18.12 -2.64
CA TRP A 164 -6.64 19.16 -1.85
C TRP A 164 -6.78 18.85 -0.36
N MET A 165 -5.80 18.13 0.19
CA MET A 165 -5.83 17.69 1.59
C MET A 165 -5.20 18.75 2.49
N LEU A 166 -5.81 19.00 3.65
CA LEU A 166 -5.25 19.88 4.67
C LEU A 166 -4.12 19.23 5.49
N SER A 167 -4.16 17.91 5.61
CA SER A 167 -3.29 17.15 6.50
C SER A 167 -2.47 16.12 5.71
N PRO A 168 -1.13 16.12 5.85
CA PRO A 168 -0.28 15.09 5.24
C PRO A 168 -0.65 13.67 5.68
N ALA A 169 -0.96 13.49 6.97
CA ALA A 169 -1.39 12.20 7.51
C ALA A 169 -2.73 11.76 6.92
N ALA A 170 -3.65 12.71 6.69
CA ALA A 170 -4.91 12.42 6.01
C ALA A 170 -4.71 11.98 4.56
N ALA A 171 -3.80 12.63 3.81
CA ALA A 171 -3.50 12.25 2.42
C ALA A 171 -2.99 10.80 2.35
N VAL A 172 -2.00 10.46 3.18
CA VAL A 172 -1.45 9.10 3.26
C VAL A 172 -2.49 8.10 3.76
N GLY A 173 -3.26 8.45 4.80
CA GLY A 173 -4.32 7.60 5.34
C GLY A 173 -5.39 7.26 4.29
N MET A 174 -5.80 8.23 3.47
CA MET A 174 -6.71 7.99 2.36
C MET A 174 -6.10 7.12 1.25
N GLN A 175 -4.78 7.18 1.00
CA GLN A 175 -4.12 6.24 0.09
C GLN A 175 -4.18 4.80 0.61
N TYR A 176 -3.94 4.58 1.90
CA TYR A 176 -4.08 3.25 2.51
C TYR A 176 -5.52 2.76 2.50
N TYR A 177 -6.51 3.65 2.65
CA TYR A 177 -7.92 3.30 2.49
C TYR A 177 -8.23 2.83 1.06
N TYR A 178 -7.89 3.63 0.04
CA TYR A 178 -8.11 3.22 -1.35
C TYR A 178 -7.32 1.96 -1.70
N GLY A 179 -6.11 1.82 -1.18
CA GLY A 179 -5.31 0.61 -1.28
C GLY A 179 -6.00 -0.61 -0.67
N ALA A 180 -6.58 -0.47 0.52
CA ALA A 180 -7.33 -1.55 1.17
C ALA A 180 -8.53 -1.96 0.32
N MET A 181 -9.29 -1.00 -0.20
CA MET A 181 -10.42 -1.26 -1.09
C MET A 181 -9.99 -1.93 -2.40
N LEU A 182 -8.83 -1.54 -2.95
CA LEU A 182 -8.22 -2.17 -4.11
C LEU A 182 -7.92 -3.65 -3.83
N LEU A 183 -7.21 -3.96 -2.74
CA LEU A 183 -6.88 -5.34 -2.35
C LEU A 183 -8.15 -6.16 -2.09
N LEU A 184 -9.09 -5.61 -1.34
CA LEU A 184 -10.37 -6.26 -1.00
C LEU A 184 -11.25 -6.52 -2.23
N THR A 185 -11.03 -5.78 -3.31
CA THR A 185 -11.73 -5.97 -4.59
C THR A 185 -11.06 -7.04 -5.44
N LEU A 186 -9.74 -6.95 -5.64
CA LEU A 186 -9.00 -7.87 -6.51
C LEU A 186 -8.84 -9.27 -5.92
N HIS A 187 -8.61 -9.37 -4.61
CA HIS A 187 -8.33 -10.64 -3.95
C HIS A 187 -9.58 -11.28 -3.34
N LYS A 188 -10.77 -10.76 -3.67
CA LYS A 188 -12.04 -11.32 -3.20
C LYS A 188 -12.19 -12.76 -3.70
N PRO A 189 -12.44 -13.74 -2.83
CA PRO A 189 -12.65 -15.12 -3.26
C PRO A 189 -13.85 -15.24 -4.15
N LEU A 190 -13.64 -15.91 -5.28
CA LEU A 190 -14.75 -16.39 -6.08
C LEU A 190 -15.43 -17.52 -5.30
N THR A 191 -16.70 -17.34 -4.94
CA THR A 191 -17.49 -18.45 -4.41
C THR A 191 -17.63 -19.51 -5.49
N ARG A 192 -17.50 -20.80 -5.13
CA ARG A 192 -17.53 -21.96 -6.04
C ARG A 192 -18.84 -22.11 -6.85
N SER A 193 -19.83 -21.24 -6.63
CA SER A 193 -21.14 -21.27 -7.26
C SER A 193 -21.25 -20.44 -8.55
N HIS A 194 -20.21 -19.69 -8.94
CA HIS A 194 -20.25 -18.90 -10.17
C HIS A 194 -19.97 -19.79 -11.39
N GLY A 195 -20.85 -19.74 -12.40
CA GLY A 195 -20.52 -20.26 -13.73
C GLY A 195 -19.37 -19.47 -14.35
N GLY A 196 -18.70 -20.04 -15.38
CA GLY A 196 -17.50 -19.44 -15.97
C GLY A 196 -17.66 -18.00 -16.47
N PHE A 197 -18.83 -17.65 -17.03
CA PHE A 197 -19.13 -16.28 -17.45
C PHE A 197 -19.18 -15.29 -16.27
N GLU A 198 -19.90 -15.64 -15.20
CA GLU A 198 -20.03 -14.76 -14.03
C GLU A 198 -18.68 -14.58 -13.32
N ALA A 199 -17.87 -15.64 -13.22
CA ALA A 199 -16.51 -15.54 -12.70
C ALA A 199 -15.64 -14.59 -13.53
N SER A 200 -15.66 -14.71 -14.86
CA SER A 200 -14.92 -13.82 -15.76
C SER A 200 -15.39 -12.36 -15.68
N LYS A 201 -16.71 -12.15 -15.64
CA LYS A 201 -17.30 -10.81 -15.46
C LYS A 201 -16.90 -10.19 -14.13
N ALA A 202 -16.93 -10.96 -13.04
CA ALA A 202 -16.53 -10.51 -11.72
C ALA A 202 -15.05 -10.06 -11.70
N MET A 203 -14.14 -10.86 -12.28
CA MET A 203 -12.71 -10.50 -12.36
C MET A 203 -12.48 -9.20 -13.14
N ARG A 204 -13.09 -9.05 -14.33
CA ARG A 204 -12.96 -7.82 -15.13
C ARG A 204 -13.54 -6.60 -14.42
N THR A 205 -14.67 -6.77 -13.74
CA THR A 205 -15.28 -5.70 -12.95
C THR A 205 -14.37 -5.30 -11.78
N ALA A 206 -13.76 -6.29 -11.12
CA ALA A 206 -12.81 -6.04 -10.04
C ALA A 206 -11.58 -5.26 -10.52
N GLU A 207 -11.02 -5.59 -11.69
CA GLU A 207 -9.90 -4.85 -12.28
C GLU A 207 -10.25 -3.39 -12.60
N VAL A 208 -11.44 -3.13 -13.16
CA VAL A 208 -11.91 -1.76 -13.44
C VAL A 208 -12.07 -0.95 -12.15
N ILE A 209 -12.64 -1.54 -11.12
CA ILE A 209 -12.81 -0.89 -9.81
C ILE A 209 -11.43 -0.68 -9.13
N ALA A 210 -10.53 -1.66 -9.21
CA ALA A 210 -9.18 -1.54 -8.68
C ALA A 210 -8.40 -0.42 -9.35
N ALA A 211 -8.55 -0.25 -10.67
CA ALA A 211 -7.94 0.85 -11.41
C ALA A 211 -8.43 2.21 -10.90
N SER A 212 -9.73 2.37 -10.57
CA SER A 212 -10.23 3.65 -10.04
C SER A 212 -9.66 3.98 -8.65
N TYR A 213 -9.47 2.98 -7.79
CA TYR A 213 -8.78 3.19 -6.52
C TYR A 213 -7.31 3.55 -6.72
N LEU A 214 -6.62 2.90 -7.65
CA LEU A 214 -5.24 3.25 -8.00
C LEU A 214 -5.13 4.69 -8.52
N THR A 215 -6.07 5.12 -9.37
CA THR A 215 -6.08 6.51 -9.86
C THR A 215 -6.27 7.51 -8.72
N ASN A 216 -7.07 7.17 -7.70
CA ASN A 216 -7.22 8.02 -6.52
C ASN A 216 -5.92 8.08 -5.69
N ILE A 217 -5.20 6.95 -5.56
CA ILE A 217 -3.93 6.88 -4.83
C ILE A 217 -2.86 7.77 -5.51
N ILE A 218 -2.75 7.70 -6.84
CA ILE A 218 -1.83 8.54 -7.62
C ILE A 218 -2.25 10.01 -7.55
N GLY A 219 -3.55 10.29 -7.69
CA GLY A 219 -4.12 11.64 -7.59
C GLY A 219 -3.84 12.30 -6.23
N LEU A 220 -4.00 11.56 -5.13
CA LEU A 220 -3.65 12.01 -3.78
C LEU A 220 -2.18 12.41 -3.67
N ALA A 221 -1.26 11.61 -4.22
CA ALA A 221 0.17 11.94 -4.21
C ALA A 221 0.46 13.19 -5.05
N MET A 222 -0.06 13.25 -6.28
CA MET A 222 0.19 14.37 -7.20
C MET A 222 -0.39 15.70 -6.69
N SER A 223 -1.51 15.67 -5.98
CA SER A 223 -2.16 16.86 -5.44
C SER A 223 -1.51 17.39 -4.17
N ASN A 224 -0.70 16.55 -3.49
CA ASN A 224 -0.08 16.86 -2.20
C ASN A 224 1.44 16.71 -2.30
N ASP A 225 2.04 17.43 -3.26
CA ASP A 225 3.43 17.26 -3.73
C ASP A 225 4.52 17.42 -2.65
N THR A 226 4.20 18.07 -1.53
CA THR A 226 5.14 18.24 -0.40
C THR A 226 5.16 17.05 0.55
N VAL A 227 4.30 16.06 0.35
CA VAL A 227 4.15 14.89 1.23
C VAL A 227 4.91 13.71 0.65
N GLU A 228 6.21 13.60 0.94
CA GLU A 228 7.10 12.57 0.38
C GLU A 228 6.56 11.14 0.56
N ASN A 229 6.01 10.82 1.75
CA ASN A 229 5.43 9.51 2.04
C ASN A 229 4.23 9.18 1.12
N ALA A 230 3.47 10.19 0.68
CA ALA A 230 2.38 9.96 -0.25
C ALA A 230 2.90 9.50 -1.63
N HIS A 231 4.05 10.02 -2.03
CA HIS A 231 4.71 9.58 -3.26
C HIS A 231 5.29 8.16 -3.15
N PHE A 232 5.90 7.83 -2.01
CA PHE A 232 6.36 6.46 -1.72
C PHE A 232 5.23 5.45 -1.85
N THR A 233 4.15 5.71 -1.13
CA THR A 233 2.96 4.86 -1.10
C THR A 233 2.37 4.70 -2.51
N ALA A 234 2.16 5.80 -3.24
CA ALA A 234 1.60 5.72 -4.60
C ALA A 234 2.47 4.98 -5.59
N SER A 235 3.80 5.14 -5.53
CA SER A 235 4.71 4.41 -6.43
C SER A 235 4.69 2.91 -6.16
N HIS A 236 4.60 2.47 -4.90
CA HIS A 236 4.47 1.05 -4.56
C HIS A 236 3.17 0.45 -5.10
N PHE A 237 2.02 1.13 -4.92
CA PHE A 237 0.77 0.68 -5.53
C PHE A 237 0.81 0.70 -7.06
N THR A 238 1.48 1.70 -7.65
CA THR A 238 1.68 1.79 -9.10
C THR A 238 2.56 0.65 -9.61
N CYS A 239 3.56 0.22 -8.84
CA CYS A 239 4.41 -0.92 -9.17
C CYS A 239 3.61 -2.23 -9.20
N SER A 240 2.81 -2.49 -8.17
CA SER A 240 2.07 -3.76 -8.05
C SER A 240 0.82 -3.82 -8.94
N TYR A 241 0.12 -2.70 -9.12
CA TYR A 241 -1.22 -2.68 -9.75
C TYR A 241 -1.34 -1.72 -10.93
N GLY A 242 -0.26 -1.05 -11.35
CA GLY A 242 -0.28 -0.13 -12.50
C GLY A 242 -0.70 -0.80 -13.81
N TYR A 243 -0.55 -2.12 -13.93
CA TYR A 243 -1.04 -2.90 -15.08
C TYR A 243 -2.57 -2.77 -15.26
N CYS A 244 -3.33 -2.48 -14.19
CA CYS A 244 -4.78 -2.31 -14.24
C CYS A 244 -5.22 -1.01 -14.93
N LEU A 245 -4.31 -0.03 -15.16
CA LEU A 245 -4.69 1.24 -15.76
C LEU A 245 -5.20 1.05 -17.20
N PRO A 246 -6.49 1.36 -17.47
CA PRO A 246 -7.11 1.02 -18.75
C PRO A 246 -6.83 2.06 -19.83
N HIS A 247 -6.74 3.35 -19.47
CA HIS A 247 -6.68 4.45 -20.44
C HIS A 247 -5.24 4.82 -20.79
N GLN A 248 -4.97 5.11 -22.07
CA GLN A 248 -3.63 5.54 -22.51
C GLN A 248 -3.16 6.79 -21.77
N THR A 249 -4.02 7.80 -21.61
CA THR A 249 -3.75 9.02 -20.83
C THR A 249 -3.31 8.71 -19.40
N GLN A 250 -3.92 7.72 -18.76
CA GLN A 250 -3.58 7.30 -17.40
C GLN A 250 -2.24 6.57 -17.35
N ARG A 251 -1.98 5.68 -18.32
CA ARG A 251 -0.70 4.99 -18.46
C ARG A 251 0.43 5.99 -18.66
N ASP A 252 0.27 6.94 -19.57
CA ASP A 252 1.25 8.00 -19.83
C ASP A 252 1.45 8.90 -18.59
N GLY A 253 0.35 9.29 -17.94
CA GLY A 253 0.38 10.02 -16.67
C GLY A 253 1.14 9.28 -15.57
N ALA A 254 0.95 7.97 -15.42
CA ALA A 254 1.66 7.15 -14.44
C ALA A 254 3.17 7.08 -14.73
N ILE A 255 3.55 6.95 -16.01
CA ILE A 255 4.96 6.98 -16.41
C ILE A 255 5.59 8.34 -16.10
N ASP A 256 4.91 9.44 -16.43
CA ASP A 256 5.44 10.79 -16.17
C ASP A 256 5.51 11.10 -14.68
N TYR A 257 4.54 10.61 -13.90
CA TYR A 257 4.57 10.61 -12.44
C TYR A 257 5.83 9.88 -11.92
N LEU A 258 6.07 8.62 -12.32
CA LEU A 258 7.24 7.86 -11.87
C LEU A 258 8.57 8.53 -12.24
N LYS A 259 8.66 9.13 -13.44
CA LYS A 259 9.83 9.93 -13.85
C LYS A 259 9.99 11.20 -13.00
N LYS A 260 8.90 11.85 -12.57
CA LYS A 260 8.94 12.99 -11.64
C LYS A 260 9.54 12.54 -10.31
N ILE A 261 9.06 11.41 -9.77
CA ILE A 261 9.56 10.85 -8.51
C ILE A 261 11.07 10.59 -8.56
N LYS A 262 11.57 9.97 -9.62
CA LYS A 262 13.02 9.75 -9.78
C LYS A 262 13.83 11.05 -9.75
N ARG A 263 13.33 12.10 -10.42
CA ARG A 263 14.00 13.40 -10.47
C ARG A 263 13.94 14.17 -9.15
N ALA A 264 12.81 14.10 -8.45
CA ALA A 264 12.57 14.88 -7.24
C ALA A 264 13.10 14.21 -5.97
N MET A 265 12.92 12.89 -5.83
CA MET A 265 13.23 12.13 -4.61
C MET A 265 14.47 11.24 -4.74
N GLY A 266 15.07 11.14 -5.93
CA GLY A 266 16.22 10.26 -6.18
C GLY A 266 15.89 8.77 -6.23
N TRP A 267 14.63 8.38 -6.03
CA TRP A 267 14.23 6.98 -6.02
C TRP A 267 14.22 6.38 -7.42
N ASN A 268 14.88 5.23 -7.60
CA ASN A 268 15.03 4.61 -8.91
C ASN A 268 13.75 3.88 -9.37
N THR A 269 12.87 4.60 -10.05
CA THR A 269 11.61 4.07 -10.61
C THR A 269 11.72 3.50 -12.04
N CYS A 270 12.93 3.44 -12.61
CA CYS A 270 13.12 3.01 -14.01
C CYS A 270 12.65 1.57 -14.25
N GLY A 271 12.99 0.65 -13.34
CA GLY A 271 12.53 -0.74 -13.44
C GLY A 271 11.00 -0.86 -13.41
N ILE A 272 10.33 -0.01 -12.61
CA ILE A 272 8.86 0.05 -12.55
C ILE A 272 8.28 0.50 -13.90
N VAL A 273 8.83 1.56 -14.49
CA VAL A 273 8.39 2.08 -15.80
C VAL A 273 8.55 1.03 -16.90
N GLU A 274 9.67 0.30 -16.92
CA GLU A 274 9.94 -0.75 -17.91
C GLU A 274 8.98 -1.92 -17.74
N ALA A 275 8.77 -2.38 -16.50
CA ALA A 275 7.84 -3.46 -16.19
C ALA A 275 6.40 -3.12 -16.62
N LEU A 276 5.91 -1.92 -16.28
CA LEU A 276 4.55 -1.49 -16.65
C LEU A 276 4.34 -1.43 -18.16
N LYS A 277 5.31 -0.87 -18.90
CA LYS A 277 5.25 -0.85 -20.37
C LYS A 277 5.19 -2.24 -20.96
N SER A 278 5.98 -3.17 -20.43
CA SER A 278 5.95 -4.57 -20.85
C SER A 278 4.59 -5.21 -20.57
N GLN A 279 4.08 -5.07 -19.35
CA GLN A 279 2.78 -5.62 -18.94
C GLN A 279 1.63 -5.08 -19.78
N TRP A 280 1.57 -3.77 -20.03
CA TRP A 280 0.54 -3.18 -20.89
C TRP A 280 0.64 -3.67 -22.33
N THR A 281 1.85 -3.84 -22.86
CA THR A 281 2.05 -4.38 -24.22
C THR A 281 1.53 -5.81 -24.32
N GLU A 282 1.85 -6.66 -23.34
CA GLU A 282 1.39 -8.05 -23.27
C GLU A 282 -0.15 -8.12 -23.19
N LEU A 283 -0.77 -7.33 -22.30
CA LEU A 283 -2.22 -7.28 -22.14
C LEU A 283 -2.93 -6.77 -23.41
N ASP A 284 -2.41 -5.72 -24.04
CA ASP A 284 -2.98 -5.17 -25.27
C ASP A 284 -2.87 -6.17 -26.44
N GLU A 285 -1.78 -6.95 -26.51
CA GLU A 285 -1.63 -8.03 -27.49
C GLU A 285 -2.63 -9.18 -27.26
N LEU A 286 -2.89 -9.56 -26.01
CA LEU A 286 -3.87 -10.60 -25.68
C LEU A 286 -5.28 -10.21 -26.13
N VAL A 287 -5.64 -8.93 -26.05
CA VAL A 287 -6.93 -8.42 -26.54
C VAL A 287 -7.01 -8.39 -28.08
N ARG A 288 -5.88 -8.13 -28.76
CA ARG A 288 -5.82 -7.98 -30.22
C ARG A 288 -5.76 -9.30 -30.99
N ARG A 289 -5.21 -10.38 -30.42
CA ARG A 289 -5.07 -11.66 -31.13
C ARG A 289 -6.44 -12.35 -31.27
N PRO A 290 -6.99 -12.51 -32.50
CA PRO A 290 -8.07 -13.46 -32.71
C PRO A 290 -7.50 -14.86 -32.47
N TYR A 291 -8.16 -15.67 -31.65
CA TYR A 291 -7.82 -17.08 -31.48
C TYR A 291 -7.72 -17.75 -32.86
N VAL A 292 -6.50 -17.98 -33.35
CA VAL A 292 -6.28 -18.90 -34.46
C VAL A 292 -6.24 -20.27 -33.82
N ALA A 293 -7.36 -20.97 -33.85
CA ALA A 293 -7.40 -22.38 -33.50
C ALA A 293 -6.49 -23.14 -34.47
N SER A 294 -5.38 -23.67 -33.97
CA SER A 294 -4.57 -24.69 -34.63
C SER A 294 -5.22 -26.06 -34.48
#